data_AF-A0A2P8FA26-F1
#
_entry.id   AF-A0A2P8FA26-F1
#
_cell.length_a   1.000
_cell.length_b   1.000
_cell.length_c   1.000
_cell.angle_alpha   90.00
_cell.angle_beta   90.00
_cell.angle_gamma   90.00
#
_symmetry.space_group_name_H-M   'P 1'
#
loop_
_entity.id
_entity.type
_entity.pdbx_description
1 polymer ?
#
loop_
_entity_poly.entity_id
_entity_poly.type
_entity_poly.pdbx_seq_one_letter_code
_entity_poly.pdbx_strand_id
1 'polypeptide(L)'
;MEPTATTIHAGRIDCLAAKGPLAAGQLPGCWVILHLEDSGQLLFTSGQSLLAGSWPLAGRQGFYCAFMPLFMPEKLARRIERLSIFTAKPKWVVELSEGQAAAVSRIFELLVEELTSEYAHKLDLMRNYVVQMIHFGLKNAGGGS
;
A
#
# COMPACT_ATOMS: atom_id res chain seq x y z
N MET A 1 20.03 14.67 3.24
CA MET A 1 18.69 15.04 2.78
C MET A 1 17.72 14.21 3.61
N GLU A 2 17.07 14.79 4.61
CA GLU A 2 16.11 14.04 5.43
C GLU A 2 14.93 13.60 4.55
N PRO A 3 14.48 12.34 4.64
CA PRO A 3 13.25 11.93 3.97
C PRO A 3 12.13 12.79 4.53
N THR A 4 11.56 13.66 3.70
CA THR A 4 10.43 14.49 4.07
C THR A 4 9.33 13.55 4.56
N ALA A 5 8.78 13.80 5.75
CA ALA A 5 7.91 12.88 6.49
C ALA A 5 6.57 12.50 5.80
N THR A 6 6.41 12.82 4.52
CA THR A 6 5.16 12.81 3.76
C THR A 6 5.30 12.08 2.42
N THR A 7 6.23 11.14 2.32
CA THR A 7 6.45 10.40 1.06
C THR A 7 5.47 9.24 0.93
N ILE A 8 4.76 9.21 -0.19
CA ILE A 8 3.96 8.09 -0.69
C ILE A 8 4.42 7.77 -2.11
N HIS A 9 4.49 6.48 -2.43
CA HIS A 9 4.78 5.96 -3.75
C HIS A 9 3.66 5.02 -4.16
N ALA A 10 3.20 5.10 -5.40
CA ALA A 10 2.24 4.15 -5.91
C ALA A 10 2.37 4.01 -7.43
N GLY A 11 1.82 2.93 -7.96
CA GLY A 11 1.86 2.64 -9.37
C GLY A 11 1.51 1.20 -9.69
N ARG A 12 1.62 0.90 -10.99
CA ARG A 12 1.59 -0.48 -11.50
C ARG A 12 2.96 -1.13 -11.38
N ILE A 13 3.01 -2.38 -10.92
CA ILE A 13 4.25 -3.13 -10.71
C ILE A 13 4.86 -3.55 -12.06
N ASP A 14 4.03 -3.83 -13.06
CA ASP A 14 4.45 -4.10 -14.44
C ASP A 14 5.19 -2.90 -15.06
N CYS A 15 4.77 -1.67 -14.78
CA CYS A 15 5.51 -0.46 -15.18
C CYS A 15 6.83 -0.27 -14.43
N LEU A 16 6.96 -0.89 -13.26
CA LEU A 16 8.16 -0.84 -12.43
C LEU A 16 9.29 -1.67 -13.03
N ALA A 17 8.97 -2.85 -13.60
CA ALA A 17 9.96 -3.73 -14.24
C ALA A 17 10.74 -3.02 -15.37
N ALA A 18 10.13 -2.08 -16.07
CA ALA A 18 10.78 -1.25 -17.09
C ALA A 18 11.75 -0.19 -16.52
N LYS A 19 11.63 0.16 -15.22
CA LYS A 19 12.50 1.10 -14.50
C LYS A 19 13.49 0.40 -13.55
N GLY A 20 13.51 -0.93 -13.55
CA GLY A 20 14.26 -1.77 -12.60
C GLY A 20 13.45 -2.04 -11.32
N PRO A 21 13.74 -3.13 -10.58
CA PRO A 21 13.11 -3.36 -9.28
C PRO A 21 13.36 -2.13 -8.40
N LEU A 22 12.35 -1.66 -7.67
CA LEU A 22 12.61 -0.71 -6.58
C LEU A 22 13.62 -1.38 -5.66
N ALA A 23 14.88 -0.96 -5.75
CA ALA A 23 15.91 -1.50 -4.89
C ALA A 23 15.50 -1.16 -3.46
N ALA A 24 15.83 -2.02 -2.49
CA ALA A 24 15.52 -1.78 -1.07
C ALA A 24 15.98 -0.40 -0.57
N GLY A 25 16.93 0.26 -1.27
CA GLY A 25 17.38 1.64 -1.02
C GLY A 25 16.57 2.77 -1.66
N GLN A 26 15.56 2.50 -2.52
CA GLN A 26 14.71 3.52 -3.14
C GLN A 26 13.45 3.88 -2.33
N LEU A 27 13.15 3.11 -1.28
CA LEU A 27 12.12 3.47 -0.29
C LEU A 27 12.72 3.67 1.11
N PRO A 28 13.72 4.54 1.29
CA PRO A 28 14.29 4.77 2.61
C PRO A 28 13.19 5.32 3.53
N GLY A 29 12.77 4.50 4.51
CA GLY A 29 11.77 4.86 5.51
C GLY A 29 10.33 4.43 5.22
N CYS A 30 9.98 3.94 4.01
CA CYS A 30 8.62 3.42 3.81
C CYS A 30 8.43 2.10 4.56
N TRP A 31 7.37 2.03 5.34
CA TRP A 31 7.15 0.95 6.30
C TRP A 31 5.84 0.22 6.08
N VAL A 32 4.98 0.68 5.18
CA VAL A 32 3.70 0.02 4.88
C VAL A 32 3.57 -0.10 3.37
N ILE A 33 3.30 -1.33 2.91
CA ILE A 33 3.03 -1.62 1.50
C ILE A 33 1.67 -2.30 1.40
N LEU A 34 0.84 -1.74 0.52
CA LEU A 34 -0.41 -2.32 0.04
C LEU A 34 -0.19 -2.79 -1.39
N HIS A 35 -0.59 -4.01 -1.71
CA HIS A 35 -0.43 -4.58 -3.05
C HIS A 35 -1.70 -5.30 -3.49
N LEU A 36 -2.28 -4.89 -4.61
CA LEU A 36 -3.31 -5.63 -5.30
C LEU A 36 -2.69 -6.43 -6.44
N GLU A 37 -2.86 -7.75 -6.42
CA GLU A 37 -2.52 -8.62 -7.54
C GLU A 37 -3.63 -8.66 -8.59
N ASP A 38 -3.23 -8.83 -9.85
CA ASP A 38 -4.17 -9.10 -10.95
C ASP A 38 -4.96 -10.41 -10.74
N SER A 39 -4.48 -11.31 -9.87
CA SER A 39 -5.21 -12.50 -9.41
C SER A 39 -6.39 -12.20 -8.46
N GLY A 40 -6.57 -10.94 -8.04
CA GLY A 40 -7.61 -10.54 -7.10
C GLY A 40 -7.22 -10.72 -5.63
N GLN A 41 -5.94 -10.71 -5.29
CA GLN A 41 -5.47 -10.76 -3.91
C GLN A 41 -4.99 -9.37 -3.45
N LEU A 42 -5.49 -8.90 -2.30
CA LEU A 42 -5.01 -7.69 -1.65
C LEU A 42 -4.11 -8.03 -0.47
N LEU A 43 -2.86 -7.59 -0.54
CA LEU A 43 -1.82 -7.87 0.41
C LEU A 43 -1.49 -6.64 1.25
N PHE A 44 -1.29 -6.87 2.53
CA PHE A 44 -0.87 -5.88 3.52
C PHE A 44 0.43 -6.37 4.17
N THR A 45 1.48 -5.55 4.10
CA THR A 45 2.77 -5.87 4.71
C THR A 45 3.41 -4.64 5.32
N SER A 46 4.16 -4.86 6.40
CA SER A 46 4.96 -3.84 7.06
C SER A 46 6.45 -3.99 6.73
N GLY A 47 7.23 -2.94 7.00
CA GLY A 47 8.64 -2.84 6.63
C GLY A 47 9.54 -3.90 7.26
N GLN A 48 9.07 -4.63 8.28
CA GLN A 48 9.77 -5.79 8.82
C GLN A 48 10.03 -6.88 7.76
N SER A 49 9.16 -7.03 6.76
CA SER A 49 9.39 -7.99 5.66
C SER A 49 10.41 -7.50 4.63
N LEU A 50 10.67 -6.18 4.54
CA LEU A 50 11.70 -5.60 3.67
C LEU A 50 13.12 -5.82 4.20
N LEU A 51 13.26 -6.03 5.52
CA LEU A 51 14.56 -6.26 6.17
C LEU A 51 15.25 -7.57 5.76
N ALA A 52 14.50 -8.51 5.17
CA ALA A 52 15.06 -9.77 4.64
C ALA A 52 15.82 -9.60 3.32
N GLY A 53 15.95 -8.37 2.79
CA GLY A 53 16.73 -8.08 1.59
C GLY A 53 16.06 -8.48 0.27
N SER A 54 14.86 -9.03 0.30
CA SER A 54 14.04 -9.31 -0.88
C SER A 54 12.92 -8.28 -1.02
N TRP A 55 12.74 -7.76 -2.23
CA TRP A 55 11.60 -6.91 -2.55
C TRP A 55 10.32 -7.78 -2.49
N PRO A 56 9.34 -7.47 -1.61
CA PRO A 56 8.19 -8.33 -1.38
C PRO A 56 7.31 -8.49 -2.63
N LEU A 57 7.48 -7.61 -3.63
CA LEU A 57 6.71 -7.62 -4.86
C LEU A 57 7.52 -8.07 -6.09
N ALA A 58 8.72 -8.59 -5.92
CA ALA A 58 9.51 -9.08 -7.04
C ALA A 58 8.78 -10.21 -7.77
N GLY A 59 8.62 -10.09 -9.09
CA GLY A 59 7.90 -11.07 -9.93
C GLY A 59 6.37 -11.05 -9.78
N ARG A 60 5.80 -10.09 -9.05
CA ARG A 60 4.34 -9.90 -8.93
C ARG A 60 3.85 -8.88 -9.97
N GLN A 61 2.55 -8.86 -10.21
CA GLN A 61 1.87 -7.88 -11.10
C GLN A 61 0.72 -7.19 -10.35
N GLY A 62 0.16 -6.13 -10.95
CA GLY A 62 -0.93 -5.34 -10.38
C GLY A 62 -0.47 -4.00 -9.79
N PHE A 63 -1.13 -3.51 -8.74
CA PHE A 63 -0.93 -2.17 -8.19
C PHE A 63 -0.27 -2.18 -6.82
N TYR A 64 0.60 -1.22 -6.54
CA TYR A 64 1.16 -1.04 -5.20
C TYR A 64 0.98 0.39 -4.68
N CYS A 65 0.98 0.52 -3.37
CA CYS A 65 1.06 1.77 -2.63
C CYS A 65 1.99 1.56 -1.42
N ALA A 66 3.07 2.32 -1.34
CA ALA A 66 4.06 2.29 -0.28
C ALA A 66 4.18 3.66 0.38
N PHE A 67 4.12 3.72 1.71
CA PHE A 67 4.17 4.99 2.44
C PHE A 67 4.79 4.84 3.83
N MET A 68 5.22 5.97 4.41
CA MET A 68 5.63 6.03 5.81
C MET A 68 4.41 6.18 6.73
N PRO A 69 4.38 5.61 7.95
CA PRO A 69 3.29 5.81 8.91
C PRO A 69 2.89 7.28 9.11
N LEU A 70 3.86 8.20 9.09
CA LEU A 70 3.65 9.65 9.22
C LEU A 70 2.87 10.29 8.06
N PHE A 71 2.72 9.60 6.93
CA PHE A 71 1.81 10.02 5.88
C PHE A 71 0.35 9.97 6.34
N MET A 72 0.00 9.12 7.30
CA MET A 72 -1.38 9.00 7.80
C MET A 72 -1.74 10.08 8.83
N PRO A 73 -3.05 10.35 9.05
CA PRO A 73 -3.50 11.17 10.17
C PRO A 73 -2.93 10.66 11.50
N GLU A 74 -2.55 11.58 12.41
CA GLU A 74 -1.79 11.27 13.62
C GLU A 74 -2.35 10.08 14.43
N LYS A 75 -3.67 10.07 14.64
CA LYS A 75 -4.35 9.00 15.40
C LYS A 75 -4.20 7.62 14.76
N LEU A 76 -4.14 7.54 13.43
CA LEU A 76 -3.95 6.30 12.69
C LEU A 76 -2.45 5.97 12.60
N ALA A 77 -1.60 6.95 12.28
CA ALA A 77 -0.15 6.80 12.23
C ALA A 77 0.42 6.15 13.50
N ARG A 78 -0.04 6.60 14.68
CA ARG A 78 0.41 6.08 15.99
C ARG A 78 0.01 4.63 16.26
N ARG A 79 -0.93 4.05 15.50
CA ARG A 79 -1.46 2.70 15.73
C ARG A 79 -1.41 1.78 14.53
N ILE A 80 -0.98 2.27 13.36
CA ILE A 80 -1.07 1.53 12.10
C ILE A 80 -0.34 0.18 12.18
N GLU A 81 0.84 0.16 12.79
CA GLU A 81 1.63 -1.05 13.00
C GLU A 81 0.99 -2.06 13.98
N ARG A 82 0.02 -1.63 14.79
CA ARG A 82 -0.70 -2.49 15.74
C ARG A 82 -2.01 -3.05 15.16
N LEU A 83 -2.39 -2.66 13.95
CA LEU A 83 -3.57 -3.20 13.30
C LEU A 83 -3.37 -4.68 12.97
N SER A 84 -4.42 -5.49 13.12
CA SER A 84 -4.36 -6.94 12.89
C SER A 84 -3.83 -7.32 11.51
N ILE A 85 -4.17 -6.54 10.49
CA ILE A 85 -3.70 -6.72 9.10
C ILE A 85 -2.19 -6.47 8.91
N PHE A 86 -1.50 -5.89 9.90
CA PHE A 86 -0.05 -5.65 9.90
C PHE A 86 0.71 -6.44 10.98
N THR A 87 0.02 -7.11 11.91
CA THR A 87 0.64 -7.88 13.00
C THR A 87 0.49 -9.41 12.85
N ALA A 88 -0.44 -9.89 12.02
CA ALA A 88 -0.89 -11.29 12.10
C ALA A 88 -0.02 -12.36 11.40
N LYS A 89 1.02 -11.99 10.64
CA LYS A 89 1.98 -12.86 9.90
C LYS A 89 2.90 -11.93 9.09
N PRO A 90 4.00 -12.39 8.45
CA PRO A 90 4.84 -11.52 7.60
C PRO A 90 4.07 -10.84 6.44
N LYS A 91 2.91 -11.39 6.07
CA LYS A 91 1.94 -10.82 5.13
C LYS A 91 0.52 -11.20 5.53
N TRP A 92 -0.41 -10.27 5.40
CA TRP A 92 -1.85 -10.54 5.47
C TRP A 92 -2.45 -10.42 4.08
N VAL A 93 -3.30 -11.37 3.68
CA VAL A 93 -3.82 -11.51 2.31
C VAL A 93 -5.35 -11.61 2.36
N VAL A 94 -6.02 -10.84 1.51
CA VAL A 94 -7.48 -10.89 1.28
C VAL A 94 -7.74 -11.40 -0.11
N GLU A 95 -8.53 -12.45 -0.22
CA GLU A 95 -9.10 -12.84 -1.50
C GLU A 95 -10.30 -11.97 -1.79
N LEU A 96 -10.31 -11.35 -2.97
CA LEU A 96 -11.36 -10.45 -3.40
C LEU A 96 -12.29 -11.17 -4.37
N SER A 97 -13.60 -10.95 -4.23
CA SER A 97 -14.52 -11.21 -5.33
C SER A 97 -14.24 -10.26 -6.50
N GLU A 98 -14.74 -10.59 -7.70
CA GLU A 98 -14.58 -9.74 -8.88
C GLU A 98 -15.02 -8.28 -8.65
N GLY A 99 -16.18 -8.10 -8.00
CA GLY A 99 -16.68 -6.76 -7.66
C GLY A 99 -15.80 -6.03 -6.62
N GLN A 100 -15.24 -6.75 -5.65
CA GLN A 100 -14.30 -6.18 -4.69
C GLN A 100 -12.96 -5.81 -5.36
N ALA A 101 -12.46 -6.67 -6.26
CA ALA A 101 -11.24 -6.43 -7.01
C ALA A 101 -11.38 -5.18 -7.90
N ALA A 102 -12.51 -5.03 -8.59
CA ALA A 102 -12.80 -3.83 -9.39
C ALA A 102 -12.85 -2.57 -8.53
N ALA A 103 -13.53 -2.62 -7.37
CA ALA A 103 -13.62 -1.48 -6.45
C ALA A 103 -12.24 -1.08 -5.88
N VAL A 104 -11.43 -2.05 -5.45
CA VAL A 104 -10.08 -1.80 -4.92
C VAL A 104 -9.14 -1.31 -6.02
N SER A 105 -9.22 -1.89 -7.23
CA SER A 105 -8.46 -1.42 -8.41
C SER A 105 -8.73 0.05 -8.69
N ARG A 106 -10.00 0.46 -8.66
CA ARG A 106 -10.37 1.87 -8.88
C ARG A 106 -9.75 2.81 -7.86
N ILE A 107 -9.62 2.39 -6.59
CA ILE A 107 -8.95 3.20 -5.57
C ILE A 107 -7.46 3.36 -5.88
N PHE A 108 -6.78 2.29 -6.32
CA PHE A 108 -5.38 2.38 -6.74
C PHE A 108 -5.19 3.29 -7.95
N GLU A 109 -6.06 3.19 -8.96
CA GLU A 109 -6.04 4.08 -10.13
C GLU A 109 -6.18 5.55 -9.73
N LEU A 110 -7.19 5.88 -8.92
CA LEU A 110 -7.36 7.24 -8.39
C LEU A 110 -6.13 7.72 -7.64
N LEU A 111 -5.51 6.85 -6.83
CA LEU A 111 -4.30 7.20 -6.10
C LEU A 111 -3.10 7.46 -7.02
N VAL A 112 -2.99 6.73 -8.14
CA VAL A 112 -1.96 6.96 -9.17
C VAL A 112 -2.23 8.24 -9.97
N GLU A 113 -3.48 8.50 -10.35
CA GLU A 113 -3.91 9.74 -11.01
C GLU A 113 -3.51 10.96 -10.16
N GLU A 114 -3.76 10.90 -8.86
CA GLU A 114 -3.45 12.00 -7.93
C GLU A 114 -1.94 12.26 -7.74
N LEU A 115 -1.05 11.30 -8.00
CA LEU A 115 0.39 11.54 -7.92
C LEU A 115 0.84 12.67 -8.86
N THR A 116 0.22 12.75 -10.03
CA THR A 116 0.51 13.75 -11.09
C THR A 116 -0.46 14.91 -11.13
N SER A 117 -1.43 14.93 -10.21
CA SER A 117 -2.46 15.97 -10.14
C SER A 117 -1.87 17.29 -9.61
N GLU A 118 -2.40 18.41 -10.12
CA GLU A 118 -2.11 19.77 -9.65
C GLU A 118 -3.08 20.21 -8.53
N TYR A 119 -3.92 19.30 -8.02
CA TYR A 119 -4.87 19.61 -6.96
C TYR A 119 -4.15 19.94 -5.64
N ALA A 120 -4.48 21.10 -5.07
CA ALA A 120 -3.84 21.63 -3.87
C ALA A 120 -3.96 20.71 -2.64
N HIS A 121 -5.03 19.90 -2.54
CA HIS A 121 -5.25 18.97 -1.43
C HIS A 121 -5.08 17.50 -1.83
N LYS A 122 -4.31 17.20 -2.89
CA LYS A 122 -4.10 15.82 -3.37
C LYS A 122 -3.57 14.88 -2.31
N LEU A 123 -2.69 15.34 -1.42
CA LEU A 123 -2.15 14.49 -0.35
C LEU A 123 -3.24 14.09 0.67
N ASP A 124 -4.17 14.98 0.99
CA ASP A 124 -5.30 14.66 1.88
C ASP A 124 -6.28 13.69 1.20
N LEU A 125 -6.52 13.87 -0.09
CA LEU A 125 -7.34 12.97 -0.88
C LEU A 125 -6.72 11.56 -0.96
N MET A 126 -5.41 11.47 -1.24
CA MET A 126 -4.66 10.22 -1.26
C MET A 126 -4.67 9.52 0.10
N ARG A 127 -4.56 10.26 1.21
CA ARG A 127 -4.72 9.69 2.56
C ARG A 127 -6.08 9.03 2.72
N ASN A 128 -7.15 9.65 2.24
CA ASN A 128 -8.49 9.06 2.29
C ASN A 128 -8.59 7.76 1.49
N TYR A 129 -7.97 7.70 0.31
CA TYR A 129 -7.91 6.46 -0.48
C TYR A 129 -7.15 5.34 0.25
N VAL A 130 -6.00 5.65 0.86
CA VAL A 130 -5.24 4.67 1.66
C VAL A 130 -6.03 4.21 2.89
N VAL A 131 -6.67 5.14 3.60
CA VAL A 131 -7.52 4.81 4.76
C VAL A 131 -8.68 3.89 4.35
N GLN A 132 -9.31 4.12 3.20
CA GLN A 132 -10.35 3.24 2.66
C GLN A 132 -9.80 1.81 2.44
N MET A 133 -8.62 1.65 1.86
CA MET A 133 -7.99 0.34 1.66
C MET A 133 -7.65 -0.36 2.98
N ILE A 134 -7.12 0.39 3.97
CA ILE A 134 -6.84 -0.13 5.31
C ILE A 134 -8.12 -0.64 5.98
N HIS A 135 -9.20 0.14 5.94
CA HIS A 135 -10.48 -0.26 6.52
C HIS A 135 -11.15 -1.39 5.74
N PHE A 136 -10.98 -1.44 4.42
CA PHE A 136 -11.40 -2.56 3.61
C PHE A 136 -10.71 -3.85 4.08
N GLY A 137 -9.39 -3.81 4.26
CA GLY A 137 -8.63 -4.92 4.82
C GLY A 137 -9.16 -5.33 6.18
N LEU A 138 -9.25 -4.39 7.14
CA LEU A 138 -9.76 -4.65 8.49
C LEU A 138 -11.16 -5.27 8.51
N LYS A 139 -12.07 -4.79 7.64
CA LYS A 139 -13.45 -5.31 7.55
C LYS A 139 -13.45 -6.77 7.10
N ASN A 140 -12.61 -7.12 6.14
CA ASN A 140 -12.53 -8.48 5.60
C ASN A 140 -11.56 -9.38 6.40
N ALA A 141 -10.77 -8.81 7.31
CA ALA A 141 -9.86 -9.52 8.21
C ALA A 141 -10.55 -10.35 9.30
N GLY A 142 -11.83 -10.08 9.56
CA GLY A 142 -12.68 -10.85 10.47
C GLY A 142 -13.67 -11.79 9.77
N GLY A 143 -13.58 -11.97 8.45
CA GLY A 143 -14.51 -12.77 7.64
C GLY A 143 -14.25 -14.27 7.70
N GLY A 144 -14.12 -14.81 8.91
CA GLY A 144 -14.15 -16.24 9.21
C GLY A 144 -15.01 -16.41 10.46
N SER A 145 -16.32 -16.28 10.29
CA SER A 145 -17.32 -16.82 11.21
C SER A 145 -18.37 -17.56 10.39
#